data_AF-A0A443RSE8-F1
#
_entry.id   AF-A0A443RSE8-F1
#
_cell.length_a   1.000
_cell.length_b   1.000
_cell.length_c   1.000
_cell.angle_alpha   90.00
_cell.angle_beta   90.00
_cell.angle_gamma   90.00
#
_symmetry.space_group_name_H-M   'P 1'
#
loop_
_entity.id
_entity.type
_entity.pdbx_description
1 polymer ?
#
loop_
_entity_poly.entity_id
_entity_poly.type
_entity_poly.pdbx_seq_one_letter_code
_entity_poly.pdbx_strand_id
1 'polypeptide(L)' 'MRHNKTVAQILIRYQVQRGIVVIPKSVDPSRITSNIQVFDFELTNDEMNIIDDLNRNHRFHRNDKVSKHTHYPFKIAF' A
#
# COMPACT_ATOMS: atom_id res chain seq x y z
N MET A 1 18.28 -5.65 4.61
CA MET A 1 17.07 -5.94 3.80
C MET A 1 16.94 -7.45 3.73
N ARG A 2 16.01 -8.06 4.47
CA ARG A 2 15.96 -9.52 4.65
C ARG A 2 15.59 -10.30 3.38
N HIS A 3 14.77 -9.70 2.51
CA HIS A 3 14.19 -10.40 1.36
C HIS A 3 14.89 -10.14 0.01
N ASN A 4 15.88 -9.25 -0.05
CA ASN A 4 16.47 -8.76 -1.32
C ASN A 4 15.41 -8.24 -2.32
N LYS A 5 14.39 -7.54 -1.80
CA LYS A 5 13.29 -6.95 -2.57
C LYS A 5 13.32 -5.43 -2.49
N THR A 6 12.75 -4.77 -3.48
CA THR A 6 12.58 -3.32 -3.47
C THR A 6 11.51 -2.90 -2.46
N VAL A 7 11.55 -1.65 -2.00
CA VAL A 7 10.50 -1.08 -1.12
C VAL A 7 9.11 -1.21 -1.76
N ALA A 8 9.00 -1.01 -3.07
CA ALA A 8 7.72 -1.17 -3.78
C ALA A 8 7.18 -2.60 -3.69
N GLN A 9 8.03 -3.62 -3.87
CA GLN A 9 7.65 -5.03 -3.73
C GLN A 9 7.21 -5.36 -2.30
N ILE A 10 7.91 -4.83 -1.28
CA ILE A 10 7.53 -5.01 0.13
C ILE A 10 6.13 -4.42 0.38
N LEU A 11 5.85 -3.20 -0.09
CA LEU A 11 4.56 -2.55 0.12
C LEU A 11 3.42 -3.23 -0.65
N ILE A 12 3.68 -3.74 -1.86
CA ILE A 12 2.69 -4.51 -2.61
C ILE A 12 2.42 -5.84 -1.90
N ARG A 13 3.46 -6.58 -1.48
CA ARG A 13 3.33 -7.84 -0.75
C ARG A 13 2.53 -7.66 0.54
N TYR A 14 2.82 -6.61 1.31
CA TYR A 14 2.13 -6.29 2.56
C TYR A 14 0.60 -6.21 2.37
N GLN A 15 0.13 -5.52 1.32
CA GLN A 15 -1.30 -5.42 1.04
C GLN A 15 -1.90 -6.76 0.58
N VAL A 16 -1.21 -7.47 -0.33
CA VAL A 16 -1.67 -8.77 -0.84
C VAL A 16 -1.81 -9.80 0.30
N GLN A 17 -0.85 -9.84 1.22
CA GLN A 17 -0.85 -10.77 2.36
C GLN A 17 -1.97 -10.47 3.37
N ARG A 18 -2.50 -9.24 3.39
CA ARG A 18 -3.71 -8.85 4.14
C ARG A 18 -5.02 -9.19 3.42
N GLY A 19 -4.96 -9.81 2.24
CA GLY A 19 -6.12 -10.08 1.40
C GLY A 19 -6.64 -8.85 0.64
N ILE A 20 -5.83 -7.79 0.54
CA ILE A 20 -6.20 -6.56 -0.16
C ILE A 20 -5.65 -6.59 -1.59
N VAL A 21 -6.54 -6.43 -2.58
CA VAL A 21 -6.14 -6.32 -3.99
C VAL A 21 -5.44 -4.97 -4.24
N VAL A 22 -4.31 -5.01 -4.97
CA VAL A 22 -3.47 -3.84 -5.25
C VAL A 22 -3.40 -3.56 -6.76
N ILE A 23 -3.46 -2.29 -7.14
CA ILE A 23 -3.40 -1.82 -8.54
C ILE A 23 -2.22 -0.86 -8.77
N PRO A 24 -0.96 -1.31 -8.68
CA PRO A 24 0.21 -0.43 -8.79
C PRO A 24 0.38 0.08 -10.22
N LYS A 25 0.19 1.39 -10.43
CA LYS A 25 0.37 2.02 -11.75
C LYS A 25 1.85 2.23 -12.08
N SER A 26 2.27 1.79 -13.26
CA SER A 26 3.56 2.13 -13.88
C SER A 26 3.44 2.18 -15.40
N VAL A 27 4.30 2.97 -16.04
CA VAL A 27 4.53 2.95 -17.50
C VAL A 27 5.95 2.48 -17.85
N ASP A 28 6.79 2.31 -16.82
CA ASP A 28 8.15 1.77 -16.94
C ASP A 28 8.06 0.23 -16.97
N PRO A 29 8.49 -0.44 -18.06
CA PRO A 29 8.43 -1.89 -18.19
C PRO A 29 9.18 -2.64 -17.08
N SER A 30 10.32 -2.14 -16.63
CA SER A 30 11.10 -2.77 -15.57
C SER A 30 10.35 -2.78 -14.24
N ARG A 31 9.66 -1.68 -13.94
CA ARG A 31 8.81 -1.56 -12.75
C ARG A 31 7.54 -2.39 -12.86
N ILE A 32 6.93 -2.48 -14.05
CA ILE A 32 5.76 -3.36 -14.27
C ILE A 32 6.14 -4.80 -13.95
N THR A 33 7.26 -5.28 -14.49
CA THR A 33 7.77 -6.63 -14.20
C THR A 33 8.16 -6.79 -12.73
N SER A 34 8.84 -5.81 -12.12
CA SER A 34 9.23 -5.89 -10.71
C SER A 34 8.02 -5.91 -9.77
N ASN A 35 6.97 -5.13 -10.06
CA ASN A 35 5.78 -5.01 -9.21
C ASN A 35 4.97 -6.31 -9.08
N ILE A 36 5.03 -7.21 -10.08
CA ILE A 36 4.33 -8.50 -10.02
C ILE A 36 5.15 -9.60 -9.32
N GLN A 37 6.46 -9.40 -9.14
CA GLN A 37 7.37 -10.33 -8.47
C GLN A 37 7.26 -10.25 -6.94
N VAL A 38 6.05 -10.49 -6.42
CA VAL A 38 5.69 -10.38 -5.00
C VAL A 38 5.08 -11.66 -4.42
N PHE A 39 5.02 -12.73 -5.21
CA PHE A 39 4.43 -14.02 -4.83
C PHE A 39 5.46 -15.08 -4.47
N ASP A 40 6.75 -14.77 -4.64
CA ASP A 40 7.89 -15.65 -4.36
C ASP A 40 8.50 -15.45 -2.96
N PHE A 41 7.87 -14.62 -2.12
CA PHE A 41 8.28 -14.41 -0.73
C PHE A 41 7.08 -14.06 0.15
N GLU A 42 7.30 -14.11 1.47
CA GLU A 42 6.32 -13.79 2.49
C GLU A 42 6.94 -12.88 3.56
N LEU A 43 6.15 -11.93 4.05
CA LEU A 43 6.56 -11.10 5.19
C LEU A 43 6.26 -11.86 6.48
N THR A 44 7.20 -11.85 7.42
CA THR A 44 6.97 -12.43 8.75
C THR A 44 5.95 -11.60 9.54
N ASN A 45 5.33 -12.19 10.56
CA ASN A 45 4.39 -11.47 11.42
C ASN A 45 5.01 -10.21 12.04
N ASP A 46 6.28 -10.27 12.46
CA ASP A 46 6.99 -9.11 13.00
C ASP A 46 7.17 -8.01 11.96
N GLU A 47 7.49 -8.36 10.71
CA GLU A 47 7.61 -7.40 9.61
C GLU A 47 6.25 -6.78 9.25
N MET A 48 5.17 -7.56 9.30
CA MET A 48 3.80 -7.06 9.12
C MET A 48 3.45 -6.03 10.21
N ASN A 49 3.71 -6.37 11.48
CA ASN A 49 3.45 -5.49 12.63
C ASN A 49 4.25 -4.19 12.54
N ILE A 50 5.53 -4.27 12.15
CA ILE A 50 6.36 -3.06 11.97
C ILE A 50 5.77 -2.13 10.91
N ILE A 51 5.23 -2.67 9.81
CA ILE A 51 4.59 -1.85 8.77
C ILE A 51 3.25 -1.29 9.26
N ASP A 52 2.48 -2.05 10.03
CA ASP A 52 1.22 -1.59 10.64
C ASP A 52 1.47 -0.36 11.55
N ASP A 53 2.55 -0.38 12.34
CA ASP A 53 2.95 0.72 13.23
C ASP A 53 3.36 2.00 12.49
N LEU A 54 3.58 1.95 11.18
CA LEU A 54 3.84 3.14 10.36
C LEU A 54 2.57 3.94 10.06
N ASN A 55 1.38 3.42 10.38
CA ASN A 55 0.12 4.12 10.14
C ASN A 55 0.06 5.46 10.89
N ARG A 56 -0.31 6.52 10.18
CA ARG A 56 -0.51 7.87 10.73
C ARG A 56 -1.93 8.40 10.51
N ASN A 57 -2.87 7.53 10.14
CA ASN A 57 -4.22 7.89 9.68
C ASN A 57 -4.18 8.94 8.54
N HIS A 58 -3.11 8.91 7.74
CA HIS A 58 -2.87 9.87 6.67
C HIS A 58 -3.42 9.35 5.33
N ARG A 59 -4.18 10.20 4.63
CA ARG A 59 -4.72 9.92 3.29
C ARG A 59 -4.09 10.85 2.26
N PHE A 60 -3.43 10.29 1.24
CA PHE A 60 -2.86 11.08 0.14
C PHE A 60 -3.92 11.68 -0.80
N HIS A 61 -5.05 10.98 -1.00
CA HIS A 61 -6.11 11.40 -1.93
C HIS A 61 -7.38 11.84 -1.20
N ARG A 62 -7.29 12.94 -0.43
CA ARG A 62 -8.45 13.51 0.29
C ARG A 62 -9.35 14.39 -0.57
N ASN A 63 -8.81 14.99 -1.62
CA ASN A 63 -9.49 15.99 -2.45
C ASN A 63 -10.24 17.04 -1.60
N ASP A 64 -9.53 17.73 -0.70
CA ASP A 64 -10.15 18.64 0.29
C ASP A 64 -10.91 19.81 -0.35
N LYS A 65 -10.69 20.11 -1.63
CA LYS A 65 -11.45 21.10 -2.41
C LYS A 65 -12.96 20.80 -2.44
N VAL A 66 -13.35 19.53 -2.35
CA VAL A 66 -14.77 19.10 -2.34
C VAL A 66 -15.28 18.76 -0.94
N SER A 67 -14.56 19.12 0.12
CA SER A 67 -14.91 18.80 1.52
C SER A 67 -16.27 19.35 1.97
N LYS A 68 -16.77 20.40 1.31
CA LYS A 68 -18.08 20.99 1.61
C LYS A 68 -19.26 20.16 1.07
N HIS A 69 -19.02 19.22 0.16
CA HIS A 69 -20.08 18.37 -0.37
C HIS A 69 -20.79 17.59 0.75
N THR A 70 -22.12 17.46 0.66
CA THR A 70 -22.94 16.77 1.65
C THR A 70 -22.49 15.32 1.86
N HIS A 71 -22.04 14.66 0.79
CA HIS A 71 -21.55 13.28 0.80
C HIS A 71 -20.02 13.16 0.82
N TYR A 72 -19.29 14.17 1.29
CA TYR A 72 -17.83 14.06 1.42
C TYR A 72 -17.47 12.95 2.42
N PRO A 73 -16.76 11.88 2.00
CA PRO A 73 -16.67 10.64 2.77
C PRO A 73 -15.69 10.69 3.95
N PHE A 74 -14.86 11.73 4.05
CA PHE A 74 -13.75 11.79 5.02
C PHE A 74 -14.00 12.72 6.21
N LYS A 75 -15.27 13.05 6.52
CA LYS A 75 -15.61 13.87 7.72
C LYS A 75 -15.65 13.07 9.02
N ILE A 76 -15.80 11.75 8.92
CA ILE A 76 -15.97 10.86 10.07
C ILE A 76 -14.75 9.97 10.25
N ALA A 77 -14.54 9.51 11.48
CA ALA A 77 -13.55 8.47 11.77
C ALA A 77 -13.96 7.12 11.14
N PHE A 78 -12.98 6.25 10.98
CA PHE A 78 -13.12 4.87 10.51
C PHE A 78 -12.14 3.99 11.29
#